data_AF-A0A1I0GL01-F1
#
_entry.id   AF-A0A1I0GL01-F1
#
_cell.length_a   1.000
_cell.length_b   1.000
_cell.length_c   1.000
_cell.angle_alpha   90.00
_cell.angle_beta   90.00
_cell.angle_gamma   90.00
#
_symmetry.space_group_name_H-M   'P 1'
#
loop_
_entity.id
_entity.type
_entity.pdbx_description
1 polymer ?
#
loop_
_entity_poly.entity_id
_entity_poly.type
_entity_poly.pdbx_seq_one_letter_code
_entity_poly.pdbx_strand_id
1 'polypeptide(L)'
;MGESKGKSQDYVERWEGGFVRTDAKGRKVYVIRRMINGKSYKVSTQVGNARATMEQLKRFEVDPEGDNPAGAQHEAPIYLDAPLAEEFLVWNRNVKKNSHEWLEKQQRYLAWWADHLKGLDLRKVSLVDHIKPALKGAGNGPHRIAVLKSVYSWLRKEKHLLTVNEAPTFQTLVVT
;
A
#
# COMPACT_ATOMS: atom_id res chain seq x y z
N MET A 1 -38.16 -43.66 4.13
CA MET A 1 -38.34 -42.22 4.46
C MET A 1 -37.20 -41.83 5.37
N GLY A 2 -36.21 -41.02 5.00
CA GLY A 2 -35.85 -40.39 3.74
C GLY A 2 -34.32 -40.20 3.73
N GLU A 3 -33.75 -40.28 2.54
CA GLU A 3 -32.32 -40.24 2.27
C GLU A 3 -31.64 -38.90 2.60
N SER A 4 -30.37 -39.00 3.01
CA SER A 4 -29.20 -38.22 2.60
C SER A 4 -29.29 -36.69 2.50
N LYS A 5 -28.38 -36.00 3.22
CA LYS A 5 -27.56 -34.91 2.66
C LYS A 5 -26.17 -34.90 3.29
N GLY A 6 -25.25 -35.61 2.66
CA GLY A 6 -23.82 -35.36 2.80
C GLY A 6 -23.53 -33.92 2.37
N LYS A 7 -22.86 -33.14 3.22
CA LYS A 7 -22.34 -31.83 2.82
C LYS A 7 -21.14 -32.07 1.91
N SER A 8 -21.28 -31.66 0.64
CA SER A 8 -20.28 -31.72 -0.41
C SER A 8 -18.88 -31.34 0.11
N GLN A 9 -17.94 -32.27 -0.02
CA GLN A 9 -16.54 -31.93 -0.12
C GLN A 9 -16.36 -31.20 -1.44
N ASP A 10 -16.32 -29.87 -1.40
CA ASP A 10 -15.91 -29.04 -2.52
C ASP A 10 -14.57 -29.56 -3.04
N TYR A 11 -14.51 -29.96 -4.32
CA TYR A 11 -13.30 -30.44 -4.96
C TYR A 11 -12.21 -29.36 -4.91
N VAL A 12 -11.15 -29.64 -4.15
CA VAL A 12 -10.01 -28.74 -3.95
C VAL A 12 -8.93 -29.09 -4.96
N GLU A 13 -8.93 -28.44 -6.13
CA GLU A 13 -7.85 -28.59 -7.13
C GLU A 13 -6.56 -28.01 -6.52
N ARG A 14 -5.48 -28.78 -6.41
CA ARG A 14 -4.21 -28.32 -5.81
C ARG A 14 -3.33 -27.65 -6.86
N TRP A 15 -2.57 -26.63 -6.47
CA TRP A 15 -1.57 -25.97 -7.33
C TRP A 15 -0.29 -25.70 -6.52
N GLU A 16 0.80 -25.32 -7.18
CA GLU A 16 2.15 -25.21 -6.59
C GLU A 16 2.19 -24.39 -5.28
N GLY A 17 1.40 -23.32 -5.19
CA GLY A 17 1.30 -22.43 -4.03
C GLY A 17 0.24 -22.82 -2.98
N GLY A 18 -0.64 -23.79 -3.25
CA GLY A 18 -1.71 -24.18 -2.34
C GLY A 18 -2.87 -24.91 -3.02
N PHE A 19 -4.07 -24.34 -2.96
CA PHE A 19 -5.26 -24.96 -3.54
C PHE A 19 -6.23 -23.97 -4.17
N VAL A 20 -7.09 -24.44 -5.06
CA VAL A 20 -8.16 -23.70 -5.71
C VAL A 20 -9.47 -24.13 -5.09
N ARG A 21 -10.32 -23.16 -4.78
CA ARG A 21 -11.72 -23.39 -4.37
C ARG A 21 -12.65 -22.66 -5.31
N THR A 22 -13.90 -23.07 -5.34
CA THR A 22 -14.95 -22.38 -6.07
C THR A 22 -15.66 -21.40 -5.15
N ASP A 23 -15.91 -20.17 -5.59
CA ASP A 23 -16.74 -19.21 -4.83
C ASP A 23 -18.24 -19.51 -5.00
N ALA A 24 -19.09 -18.84 -4.22
CA ALA A 24 -20.55 -18.99 -4.29
C ALA A 24 -21.15 -18.62 -5.66
N LYS A 25 -20.37 -18.01 -6.56
CA LYS A 25 -20.74 -17.64 -7.93
C LYS A 25 -20.14 -18.58 -8.99
N GLY A 26 -19.51 -19.68 -8.59
CA GLY A 26 -18.93 -20.67 -9.51
C GLY A 26 -17.52 -20.32 -10.04
N ARG A 27 -16.85 -19.29 -9.51
CA ARG A 27 -15.54 -18.84 -10.00
C ARG A 27 -14.39 -19.51 -9.27
N LYS A 28 -13.31 -19.85 -9.98
CA LYS A 28 -12.07 -20.38 -9.40
C LYS A 28 -11.36 -19.28 -8.59
N VAL A 29 -11.12 -19.57 -7.32
CA VAL A 29 -10.36 -18.74 -6.38
C VAL A 29 -9.14 -19.53 -5.93
N TYR A 30 -7.96 -19.05 -6.30
CA TYR A 30 -6.71 -19.67 -5.89
C TYR A 30 -6.37 -19.21 -4.46
N VAL A 31 -5.90 -20.13 -3.65
CA VAL A 31 -5.55 -19.93 -2.24
C VAL A 31 -4.12 -20.44 -2.05
N ILE A 32 -3.24 -19.54 -1.62
CA ILE A 32 -1.91 -19.86 -1.16
C ILE A 32 -2.01 -20.46 0.25
N ARG A 33 -1.36 -21.60 0.45
CA ARG A 33 -1.20 -22.23 1.76
C ARG A 33 0.25 -22.65 1.92
N ARG A 34 1.00 -21.89 2.72
CA ARG A 34 2.44 -22.10 2.94
C ARG A 34 2.79 -22.00 4.41
N MET A 35 3.86 -22.66 4.80
CA MET A 35 4.50 -22.47 6.09
C MET A 35 5.83 -21.75 5.82
N ILE A 36 6.02 -20.56 6.38
CA ILE A 36 7.22 -19.74 6.19
C ILE A 36 7.70 -19.33 7.59
N ASN A 37 8.97 -19.58 7.89
CA ASN A 37 9.59 -19.30 9.20
C ASN A 37 8.77 -19.84 10.40
N GLY A 38 8.21 -21.05 10.28
CA GLY A 38 7.41 -21.68 11.34
C GLY A 38 5.98 -21.14 11.50
N LYS A 39 5.57 -20.12 10.72
CA LYS A 39 4.23 -19.54 10.72
C LYS A 39 3.44 -20.06 9.53
N SER A 40 2.21 -20.56 9.77
CA SER A 40 1.32 -21.03 8.72
C SER A 40 0.50 -19.88 8.15
N TYR A 41 0.55 -19.71 6.83
CA TYR A 41 -0.17 -18.69 6.10
C TYR A 41 -1.24 -19.34 5.21
N LYS A 42 -2.43 -18.73 5.19
CA LYS A 42 -3.55 -19.12 4.34
C LYS A 42 -4.15 -17.86 3.72
N VAL A 43 -3.97 -17.72 2.41
CA VAL A 43 -3.95 -16.44 1.71
C VAL A 43 -4.72 -16.61 0.40
N SER A 44 -5.91 -16.01 0.26
CA SER A 44 -6.73 -16.16 -0.96
C SER A 44 -6.25 -15.18 -2.02
N THR A 45 -5.70 -15.64 -3.14
CA THR A 45 -5.41 -14.74 -4.25
C THR A 45 -6.73 -14.27 -4.88
N GLN A 46 -6.87 -12.97 -5.11
CA GLN A 46 -8.05 -12.39 -5.79
C GLN A 46 -7.93 -12.43 -7.32
N VAL A 47 -6.89 -13.08 -7.85
CA VAL A 47 -6.60 -13.19 -9.28
C VAL A 47 -7.17 -14.47 -9.85
N GLY A 48 -8.01 -14.33 -10.87
CA GLY A 48 -8.71 -15.44 -11.53
C GLY A 48 -7.91 -16.18 -12.61
N ASN A 49 -6.59 -15.96 -12.71
CA ASN A 49 -5.76 -16.65 -13.70
C ASN A 49 -4.45 -17.16 -13.09
N ALA A 50 -3.98 -18.30 -13.62
CA ALA A 50 -2.82 -19.02 -13.08
C ALA A 50 -1.53 -18.20 -13.13
N ARG A 51 -1.30 -17.40 -14.19
CA ARG A 51 -0.06 -16.61 -14.36
C ARG A 51 0.08 -15.52 -13.30
N ALA A 52 -0.98 -14.74 -13.08
CA ALA A 52 -0.98 -13.68 -12.05
C ALA A 52 -0.92 -14.28 -10.63
N THR A 53 -1.49 -15.47 -10.45
CA THR A 53 -1.42 -16.20 -9.18
C THR A 53 0.03 -16.64 -8.87
N MET A 54 0.81 -17.07 -9.87
CA MET A 54 2.23 -17.41 -9.70
C MET A 54 3.11 -16.18 -9.39
N GLU A 55 2.81 -15.02 -9.98
CA GLU A 55 3.50 -13.77 -9.64
C GLU A 55 3.19 -13.31 -8.21
N GLN A 56 1.93 -13.47 -7.77
CA GLN A 56 1.55 -13.19 -6.39
C GLN A 56 2.23 -14.16 -5.41
N LEU A 57 2.37 -15.44 -5.76
CA LEU A 57 3.11 -16.41 -4.95
C LEU A 57 4.58 -15.99 -4.78
N LYS A 58 5.25 -15.56 -5.86
CA LYS A 58 6.63 -15.06 -5.77
C LYS A 58 6.77 -13.85 -4.85
N ARG A 59 5.79 -12.93 -4.86
CA ARG A 59 5.78 -11.77 -3.95
C ARG A 59 5.57 -12.20 -2.50
N PHE A 60 4.61 -13.09 -2.27
CA PHE A 60 4.30 -13.67 -0.96
C PHE A 60 5.50 -14.42 -0.35
N GLU A 61 6.28 -15.14 -1.15
CA GLU A 61 7.46 -15.86 -0.69
C GLU A 61 8.66 -14.93 -0.36
N VAL A 62 8.73 -13.75 -0.98
CA VAL A 62 9.77 -12.74 -0.72
C VAL A 62 9.44 -11.87 0.50
N ASP A 63 8.17 -11.52 0.69
CA ASP A 63 7.68 -10.71 1.82
C ASP A 63 6.30 -11.18 2.31
N PRO A 64 6.24 -12.23 3.16
CA PRO A 64 4.99 -12.83 3.61
C PRO A 64 4.22 -11.98 4.62
N GLU A 65 4.88 -11.00 5.26
CA GLU A 65 4.22 -10.09 6.20
C GLU A 65 3.70 -8.82 5.51
N GLY A 66 4.28 -8.44 4.37
CA GLY A 66 3.81 -7.35 3.51
C GLY A 66 2.76 -7.74 2.46
N ASP A 67 2.63 -9.04 2.11
CA ASP A 67 1.64 -9.51 1.14
C ASP A 67 0.29 -9.81 1.83
N ASN A 68 -0.62 -8.84 1.82
CA ASN A 68 -2.01 -9.06 2.21
C ASN A 68 -2.88 -9.41 0.98
N PRO A 69 -3.23 -10.69 0.78
CA PRO A 69 -3.91 -11.18 -0.43
C PRO A 69 -5.41 -10.91 -0.47
N ALA A 70 -6.03 -10.50 0.65
CA ALA A 70 -7.47 -10.26 0.71
C ALA A 70 -7.91 -9.04 -0.11
N GLY A 71 -6.96 -8.34 -0.76
CA GLY A 71 -7.00 -6.89 -0.83
C GLY A 71 -6.94 -6.35 0.59
N ALA A 72 -6.40 -5.15 0.78
CA ALA A 72 -6.76 -4.41 1.98
C ALA A 72 -8.29 -4.52 2.13
N GLN A 73 -8.78 -4.99 3.30
CA GLN A 73 -10.05 -4.45 3.82
C GLN A 73 -9.94 -2.97 3.53
N HIS A 74 -10.87 -2.37 2.76
CA HIS A 74 -10.77 -0.99 2.29
C HIS A 74 -10.38 -0.09 3.47
N GLU A 75 -9.08 0.10 3.67
CA GLU A 75 -8.59 0.97 4.70
C GLU A 75 -8.98 2.34 4.20
N ALA A 76 -9.52 3.15 5.11
CA ALA A 76 -9.94 4.50 4.77
C ALA A 76 -8.84 5.15 3.91
N PRO A 77 -9.19 5.76 2.76
CA PRO A 77 -8.22 6.41 1.91
C PRO A 77 -7.38 7.38 2.72
N ILE A 78 -6.07 7.39 2.51
CA ILE A 78 -5.21 8.33 3.21
C ILE A 78 -5.14 9.57 2.34
N TYR A 79 -5.73 10.65 2.80
CA TYR A 79 -5.66 11.94 2.13
C TYR A 79 -4.57 12.80 2.77
N LEU A 80 -3.86 13.57 1.94
CA LEU A 80 -3.03 14.65 2.47
C LEU A 80 -3.92 15.84 2.81
N ASP A 81 -4.49 15.82 4.01
CA ASP A 81 -5.36 16.87 4.56
C ASP A 81 -4.67 17.64 5.70
N ALA A 82 -5.36 18.66 6.21
CA ALA A 82 -4.83 19.48 7.31
C ALA A 82 -4.54 18.67 8.59
N PRO A 83 -5.44 17.76 9.04
CA PRO A 83 -5.13 16.86 10.17
C PRO A 83 -3.86 16.03 9.98
N LEU A 84 -3.69 15.40 8.81
CA LEU A 84 -2.51 14.57 8.55
C LEU A 84 -1.23 15.42 8.49
N ALA A 85 -1.30 16.60 7.89
CA ALA A 85 -0.18 17.54 7.82
C ALA A 85 0.23 18.04 9.22
N GLU A 86 -0.73 18.37 10.08
CA GLU A 86 -0.47 18.79 11.45
C GLU A 86 0.19 17.66 12.25
N GLU A 87 -0.34 16.45 12.16
CA GLU A 87 0.23 15.30 12.85
C GLU A 87 1.68 15.02 12.42
N PHE A 88 1.94 15.10 11.11
CA PHE A 88 3.31 14.99 10.58
C PHE A 88 4.22 16.08 11.15
N LEU A 89 3.77 17.34 11.22
CA LEU A 89 4.58 18.45 11.75
C LEU A 89 4.86 18.29 13.25
N VAL A 90 3.90 17.79 14.03
CA VAL A 90 4.09 17.47 15.46
C VAL A 90 5.14 16.38 15.62
N TRP A 91 5.03 15.28 14.87
CA TRP A 91 6.06 14.23 14.86
C TRP A 91 7.43 14.79 14.46
N ASN A 92 7.48 15.61 13.42
CA ASN A 92 8.72 16.15 12.89
C ASN A 92 9.40 17.11 13.89
N ARG A 93 8.62 17.90 14.62
CA ARG A 93 9.09 18.72 15.73
C ARG A 93 9.66 17.88 16.87
N ASN A 94 8.92 16.86 17.30
CA ASN A 94 9.23 16.14 18.55
C ASN A 94 10.29 15.04 18.36
N VAL A 95 10.27 14.36 17.21
CA VAL A 95 11.15 13.21 16.91
C VAL A 95 12.38 13.64 16.11
N LYS A 96 12.19 14.41 15.03
CA LYS A 96 13.32 14.88 14.21
C LYS A 96 13.98 16.14 14.76
N LYS A 97 13.36 16.81 15.74
CA LYS A 97 13.87 18.04 16.39
C LYS A 97 14.23 19.14 15.37
N ASN A 98 13.43 19.24 14.31
CA ASN A 98 13.65 20.24 13.27
C ASN A 98 13.36 21.66 13.78
N SER A 99 14.05 22.64 13.21
CA SER A 99 13.91 24.05 13.59
C SER A 99 12.51 24.60 13.28
N HIS A 100 12.08 25.60 14.04
CA HIS A 100 10.77 26.25 13.86
C HIS A 100 10.62 26.84 12.45
N GLU A 101 11.65 27.54 11.96
CA GLU A 101 11.68 28.11 10.61
C GLU A 101 11.51 27.04 9.52
N TRP A 102 12.11 25.86 9.71
CA TRP A 102 11.94 24.76 8.77
C TRP A 102 10.55 24.16 8.85
N LEU A 103 9.95 24.02 10.03
CA LEU A 103 8.58 23.54 10.18
C LEU A 103 7.56 24.47 9.50
N GLU A 104 7.73 25.79 9.60
CA GLU A 104 6.88 26.75 8.88
C GLU A 104 7.01 26.62 7.36
N LYS A 105 8.24 26.40 6.85
CA LYS A 105 8.46 26.12 5.42
C LYS A 105 7.77 24.81 5.01
N GLN A 106 7.91 23.76 5.81
CA GLN A 106 7.27 22.47 5.57
C GLN A 106 5.75 22.61 5.53
N GLN A 107 5.15 23.35 6.46
CA GLN A 107 3.71 23.61 6.47
C GLN A 107 3.22 24.22 5.14
N ARG A 108 3.94 25.22 4.60
CA ARG A 108 3.62 25.82 3.30
C ARG A 108 3.73 24.82 2.15
N TYR A 109 4.75 23.96 2.16
CA TYR A 109 4.91 22.93 1.13
C TYR A 109 3.85 21.83 1.24
N LEU A 110 3.43 21.47 2.45
CA LEU A 110 2.36 20.51 2.69
C LEU A 110 1.01 21.05 2.22
N ALA A 111 0.70 22.31 2.50
CA ALA A 111 -0.51 22.96 2.00
C ALA A 111 -0.54 22.95 0.47
N TRP A 112 0.58 23.32 -0.18
CA TRP A 112 0.70 23.26 -1.63
C TRP A 112 0.48 21.85 -2.19
N TRP A 113 1.04 20.82 -1.54
CA TRP A 113 0.81 19.43 -1.95
C TRP A 113 -0.62 18.95 -1.69
N ALA A 114 -1.25 19.38 -0.60
CA ALA A 114 -2.64 19.05 -0.29
C ALA A 114 -3.59 19.55 -1.38
N ASP A 115 -3.34 20.75 -1.92
CA ASP A 115 -4.10 21.28 -3.05
C ASP A 115 -3.91 20.44 -4.33
N HIS A 116 -2.68 20.02 -4.63
CA HIS A 116 -2.35 19.27 -5.84
C HIS A 116 -2.73 17.78 -5.78
N LEU A 117 -2.84 17.22 -4.57
CA LEU A 117 -3.21 15.83 -4.32
C LEU A 117 -4.63 15.71 -3.74
N LYS A 118 -5.43 16.76 -3.85
CA LYS A 118 -6.75 16.83 -3.25
C LYS A 118 -7.64 15.68 -3.74
N GLY A 119 -8.17 14.92 -2.79
CA GLY A 119 -9.05 13.77 -3.06
C GLY A 119 -8.32 12.53 -3.60
N LEU A 120 -6.99 12.56 -3.69
CA LEU A 120 -6.20 11.38 -4.06
C LEU A 120 -5.78 10.61 -2.81
N ASP A 121 -6.02 9.30 -2.86
CA ASP A 121 -5.48 8.35 -1.88
C ASP A 121 -3.95 8.26 -2.06
N LEU A 122 -3.19 8.60 -1.02
CA LEU A 122 -1.72 8.58 -1.04
C LEU A 122 -1.16 7.20 -1.39
N ARG A 123 -1.90 6.11 -1.17
CA ARG A 123 -1.51 4.75 -1.61
C ARG A 123 -1.50 4.59 -3.13
N LYS A 124 -2.25 5.43 -3.84
CA LYS A 124 -2.51 5.34 -5.30
C LYS A 124 -1.90 6.49 -6.09
N VAL A 125 -1.19 7.40 -5.43
CA VAL A 125 -0.54 8.53 -6.09
C VAL A 125 0.58 8.02 -6.99
N SER A 126 0.39 8.14 -8.30
CA SER A 126 1.43 7.93 -9.32
C SER A 126 2.44 9.09 -9.38
N LEU A 127 3.72 8.73 -9.48
CA LEU A 127 4.82 9.66 -9.73
C LEU A 127 4.68 10.40 -11.06
N VAL A 128 4.31 9.67 -12.12
CA VAL A 128 4.25 10.21 -13.49
C VAL A 128 3.00 11.04 -13.69
N ASP A 129 1.88 10.62 -13.12
CA ASP A 129 0.58 11.22 -13.42
C ASP A 129 0.22 12.37 -12.47
N HIS A 130 0.74 12.36 -11.24
CA HIS A 130 0.36 13.36 -10.22
C HIS A 130 1.56 14.21 -9.75
N ILE A 131 2.69 13.58 -9.41
CA ILE A 131 3.82 14.29 -8.79
C ILE A 131 4.62 15.11 -9.80
N LYS A 132 5.07 14.50 -10.91
CA LYS A 132 5.86 15.19 -11.94
C LYS A 132 5.09 16.37 -12.58
N PRO A 133 3.80 16.24 -12.93
CA PRO A 133 3.03 17.35 -13.51
C PRO A 133 2.89 18.51 -12.52
N ALA A 134 2.61 18.25 -11.24
CA ALA A 134 2.51 19.29 -10.22
C ALA A 134 3.82 20.07 -10.05
N LEU A 135 4.97 19.40 -10.19
CA LEU A 135 6.29 20.04 -10.07
C LEU A 135 6.69 20.85 -11.31
N LYS A 136 6.04 20.66 -12.45
CA LYS A 136 6.39 21.37 -13.69
C LYS A 136 6.06 22.85 -13.54
N GLY A 137 7.10 23.69 -13.49
CA GLY A 137 6.97 25.14 -13.30
C GLY A 137 6.83 25.58 -11.83
N ALA A 138 6.89 24.65 -10.87
CA ALA A 138 6.91 25.01 -9.45
C ALA A 138 8.31 25.44 -9.02
N GLY A 139 8.49 26.70 -8.60
CA GLY A 139 9.74 27.15 -7.96
C GLY A 139 9.98 26.37 -6.65
N ASN A 140 11.21 26.15 -6.19
CA ASN A 140 11.54 25.32 -5.01
C ASN A 140 11.08 23.85 -5.09
N GLY A 141 11.12 23.24 -6.29
CA GLY A 141 10.81 21.82 -6.52
C GLY A 141 11.58 20.85 -5.61
N PRO A 142 12.90 21.00 -5.39
CA PRO A 142 13.67 20.11 -4.52
C PRO A 142 13.14 20.06 -3.08
N HIS A 143 12.78 21.20 -2.50
CA HIS A 143 12.21 21.23 -1.14
C HIS A 143 10.83 20.59 -1.08
N ARG A 144 9.98 20.78 -2.10
CA ARG A 144 8.67 20.11 -2.19
C ARG A 144 8.83 18.60 -2.24
N ILE A 145 9.77 18.10 -3.04
CA ILE A 145 10.09 16.67 -3.13
C ILE A 145 10.60 16.17 -1.78
N ALA A 146 11.51 16.89 -1.12
CA ALA A 146 12.08 16.49 0.17
C ALA A 146 11.00 16.36 1.25
N VAL A 147 10.08 17.32 1.33
CA VAL A 147 8.95 17.25 2.27
C VAL A 147 8.03 16.08 1.95
N LEU A 148 7.65 15.90 0.69
CA LEU A 148 6.78 14.79 0.29
C LEU A 148 7.42 13.43 0.63
N LYS A 149 8.71 13.24 0.32
CA LYS A 149 9.47 12.04 0.70
C LYS A 149 9.47 11.81 2.21
N SER A 150 9.59 12.87 2.99
CA SER A 150 9.58 12.80 4.46
C SER A 150 8.23 12.30 4.96
N VAL A 151 7.12 12.81 4.41
CA VAL A 151 5.76 12.34 4.72
C VAL A 151 5.60 10.85 4.38
N TYR A 152 5.95 10.42 3.17
CA TYR A 152 5.86 9.01 2.77
C TYR A 152 6.74 8.11 3.65
N SER A 153 7.93 8.57 4.06
CA SER A 153 8.78 7.83 4.99
C SER A 153 8.15 7.72 6.37
N TRP A 154 7.53 8.79 6.88
CA TRP A 154 6.85 8.81 8.17
C TRP A 154 5.64 7.87 8.18
N LEU A 155 4.81 7.95 7.15
CA LEU A 155 3.64 7.09 6.97
C LEU A 155 4.01 5.59 6.92
N ARG A 156 5.15 5.25 6.31
CA ARG A 156 5.63 3.87 6.23
C ARG A 156 6.29 3.40 7.53
N LYS A 157 7.21 4.19 8.10
CA LYS A 157 8.08 3.74 9.20
C LYS A 157 7.46 3.87 10.58
N GLU A 158 6.65 4.91 10.79
CA GLU A 158 6.13 5.27 12.10
C GLU A 158 4.65 4.93 12.22
N LYS A 159 3.89 5.21 11.16
CA LYS A 159 2.45 4.92 11.11
C LYS A 159 2.12 3.53 10.60
N HIS A 160 3.04 2.88 9.89
CA HIS A 160 2.83 1.58 9.23
C HIS A 160 1.59 1.52 8.33
N LEU A 161 1.22 2.67 7.73
CA LEU A 161 0.02 2.82 6.89
C LEU A 161 0.30 2.66 5.39
N LEU A 162 1.58 2.59 5.01
CA LEU A 162 2.04 2.44 3.64
C LEU A 162 3.11 1.35 3.57
N THR A 163 3.07 0.56 2.50
CA THR A 163 4.15 -0.33 2.11
C THR A 163 5.19 0.39 1.25
N VAL A 164 6.29 -0.28 0.94
CA VAL A 164 7.36 0.26 0.09
C VAL A 164 6.86 0.59 -1.33
N ASN A 165 5.98 -0.25 -1.87
CA ASN A 165 5.50 -0.15 -3.26
C ASN A 165 4.41 0.92 -3.44
N GLU A 166 3.77 1.34 -2.35
CA GLU A 166 2.75 2.40 -2.33
C GLU A 166 3.36 3.79 -2.16
N ALA A 167 4.68 3.89 -1.96
CA ALA A 167 5.41 5.15 -1.88
C ALA A 167 6.01 5.52 -3.26
N PRO A 168 5.36 6.39 -4.06
CA PRO A 168 5.83 6.74 -5.40
C PRO A 168 7.19 7.44 -5.41
N THR A 169 7.66 7.89 -4.25
CA THR A 169 8.92 8.61 -4.08
C THR A 169 10.09 7.73 -3.64
N PHE A 170 9.90 6.42 -3.41
CA PHE A 170 10.89 5.56 -2.77
C PHE A 170 12.06 5.12 -3.67
N GLN A 171 11.87 5.03 -5.00
CA GLN A 171 12.92 4.55 -5.93
C GLN A 171 13.33 5.50 -7.05
N THR A 172 12.56 6.56 -7.38
CA THR A 172 12.72 7.21 -8.71
C THR A 172 12.97 8.73 -8.68
N LEU A 173 13.04 9.37 -7.51
CA LEU A 173 13.35 10.80 -7.42
C LEU A 173 14.78 10.99 -6.93
N VAL A 174 15.73 11.23 -7.82
CA VAL A 174 17.05 11.73 -7.45
C VAL A 174 16.91 13.23 -7.19
N VAL A 175 17.36 13.69 -6.02
CA VAL A 175 17.54 15.13 -5.76
C VAL A 175 18.90 15.46 -6.36
N THR A 176 18.90 15.98 -7.58
CA THR A 176 20.09 16.60 -8.19
C THR A 176 20.13 18.07 -7.85
#